data_AF-A0A7W9EHA9-F1
#
_entry.id   AF-A0A7W9EHA9-F1
#
_cell.length_a   1.000
_cell.length_b   1.000
_cell.length_c   1.000
_cell.angle_alpha   90.00
_cell.angle_beta   90.00
_cell.angle_gamma   90.00
#
_symmetry.space_group_name_H-M   'P 1'
#
loop_
_entity.id
_entity.type
_entity.pdbx_description
1 polymer ?
#
loop_
_entity_poly.entity_id
_entity_poly.type
_entity_poly.pdbx_seq_one_letter_code
_entity_poly.pdbx_strand_id
1 'polypeptide(L)'
;MSVLDPYEVKQIRVWPLLQYQKIIKKDDPQGWEDAVVHLNSLERHVFEILVEKSRFNAILNEKNPPPAQPCEVPPVIDQPPIITGEVARLRSHPDTRIARRAMVISRLAQVIAERELRTPGLRRTLATQAVRLQWLAAERFKALGGERLVETRAKNEGDDASA
;
A
#
# COMPACT_ATOMS: atom_id res chain seq x y z
N MET A 1 -0.66 4.07 13.81
CA MET A 1 0.51 3.89 12.92
C MET A 1 -0.03 3.85 11.49
N SER A 2 0.21 4.88 10.68
CA SER A 2 -0.32 4.92 9.30
C SER A 2 0.69 4.24 8.38
N VAL A 3 0.45 2.95 8.14
CA VAL A 3 1.22 2.12 7.18
C VAL A 3 0.96 2.56 5.73
N LEU A 4 -0.12 3.32 5.52
CA LEU A 4 -0.60 3.81 4.23
C LEU A 4 -1.06 5.28 4.37
N ASP A 5 -0.58 6.16 3.50
CA ASP A 5 -1.09 7.53 3.39
C ASP A 5 -2.52 7.49 2.81
N PRO A 6 -3.55 8.03 3.49
CA PRO A 6 -4.92 8.10 2.96
C PRO A 6 -5.02 8.75 1.59
N TYR A 7 -4.14 9.70 1.26
CA TYR A 7 -4.10 10.34 -0.06
C TYR A 7 -3.62 9.41 -1.18
N GLU A 8 -3.04 8.26 -0.85
CA GLU A 8 -2.67 7.23 -1.82
C GLU A 8 -3.76 6.19 -2.04
N VAL A 9 -4.82 6.21 -1.25
CA VAL A 9 -5.95 5.30 -1.41
C VAL A 9 -6.80 5.79 -2.56
N LYS A 10 -6.79 5.04 -3.67
CA LYS A 10 -7.63 5.36 -4.84
C LYS A 10 -9.11 5.12 -4.54
N GLN A 11 -9.43 3.95 -4.00
CA GLN A 11 -10.78 3.42 -3.88
C GLN A 11 -10.85 2.44 -2.71
N ILE A 12 -12.04 2.31 -2.12
CA ILE A 12 -12.34 1.34 -1.08
C ILE A 12 -13.28 0.28 -1.64
N ARG A 13 -13.03 -0.98 -1.28
CA ARG A 13 -13.86 -2.14 -1.60
C ARG A 13 -14.26 -2.82 -0.30
N VAL A 14 -15.51 -3.21 -0.18
CA VAL A 14 -16.04 -3.87 1.02
C VAL A 14 -16.82 -5.12 0.65
N TRP A 15 -16.67 -6.15 1.47
CA TRP A 15 -17.44 -7.40 1.42
C TRP A 15 -18.35 -7.44 2.65
N PRO A 16 -19.60 -6.94 2.56
CA PRO A 16 -20.50 -6.94 3.70
C PRO A 16 -20.99 -8.36 3.99
N LEU A 17 -20.93 -8.75 5.27
CA LEU A 17 -21.39 -10.05 5.75
C LEU A 17 -22.51 -9.85 6.78
N LEU A 18 -23.66 -9.37 6.29
CA LEU A 18 -24.80 -8.99 7.14
C LEU A 18 -25.36 -10.16 7.95
N GLN A 19 -25.17 -11.39 7.48
CA GLN A 19 -25.56 -12.61 8.20
C GLN A 19 -24.92 -12.73 9.59
N TYR A 20 -23.76 -12.10 9.81
CA TYR A 20 -23.04 -12.13 11.09
C TYR A 20 -23.35 -10.94 12.01
N GLN A 21 -24.19 -9.98 11.57
CA GLN A 21 -24.48 -8.74 12.30
C GLN A 21 -25.03 -8.95 13.72
N LYS A 22 -25.78 -10.05 13.94
CA LYS A 22 -26.46 -10.35 15.21
C LYS A 22 -25.77 -11.43 16.03
N ILE A 23 -24.66 -12.01 15.55
CA ILE A 23 -23.97 -13.09 16.26
C ILE A 23 -23.13 -12.48 17.38
N ILE A 24 -23.44 -12.85 18.61
CA ILE A 24 -22.74 -12.40 19.82
C ILE A 24 -22.26 -13.64 20.56
N LYS A 25 -20.96 -13.69 20.85
CA LYS A 25 -20.30 -14.84 21.51
C LYS A 25 -21.00 -15.32 22.78
N LYS A 26 -21.62 -14.40 23.54
CA LYS A 26 -22.29 -14.72 24.80
C LYS A 26 -23.61 -15.47 24.59
N ASP A 27 -24.35 -15.12 23.53
CA ASP A 27 -25.70 -15.63 23.27
C ASP A 27 -25.66 -16.88 22.38
N ASP A 28 -24.71 -16.91 21.43
CA ASP A 28 -24.47 -18.04 20.52
C ASP A 28 -22.97 -18.30 20.36
N PRO A 29 -22.37 -19.09 21.28
CA PRO A 29 -20.95 -19.43 21.22
C PRO A 29 -20.56 -20.24 19.97
N GLN A 30 -21.43 -21.15 19.52
CA GLN A 30 -21.15 -22.02 18.39
C GLN A 30 -21.23 -21.24 17.07
N GLY A 31 -22.29 -20.46 16.86
CA GLY A 31 -22.42 -19.61 15.68
C GLY A 31 -21.33 -18.55 15.60
N TRP A 32 -20.81 -18.08 16.76
CA TRP A 32 -19.63 -17.22 16.81
C TRP A 32 -18.38 -17.92 16.28
N GLU A 33 -18.12 -19.16 16.70
CA GLU A 33 -16.95 -19.92 16.27
C GLU A 33 -17.02 -20.24 14.77
N ASP A 34 -18.18 -20.67 14.28
CA ASP A 34 -18.42 -20.93 12.86
C ASP A 34 -18.23 -19.65 12.01
N ALA A 35 -18.69 -18.49 12.51
CA ALA A 35 -18.49 -17.21 11.85
C ALA A 35 -16.99 -16.83 11.79
N VAL A 36 -16.23 -17.06 12.85
CA VAL A 36 -14.78 -16.80 12.87
C VAL A 36 -14.05 -17.69 11.86
N VAL A 37 -14.41 -18.96 11.76
CA VAL A 37 -13.83 -19.89 10.77
C VAL A 37 -14.12 -19.41 9.34
N HIS A 38 -15.35 -18.99 9.05
CA HIS A 38 -15.70 -18.48 7.73
C HIS A 38 -15.01 -17.14 7.42
N LEU A 39 -14.93 -16.21 8.39
CA LEU A 39 -14.23 -14.93 8.24
C LEU A 39 -12.74 -15.12 7.93
N ASN A 40 -12.07 -16.04 8.62
CA ASN A 40 -10.66 -16.37 8.35
C ASN A 40 -10.48 -16.95 6.94
N SER A 41 -11.42 -17.80 6.50
CA SER A 41 -11.43 -18.38 5.14
C SER A 41 -11.60 -17.30 4.07
N LEU A 42 -12.53 -16.38 4.28
CA LEU A 42 -12.76 -15.24 3.40
C LEU A 42 -11.56 -14.30 3.34
N GLU A 43 -10.99 -13.94 4.50
CA GLU A 43 -9.81 -13.07 4.56
C GLU A 43 -8.64 -13.69 3.79
N ARG A 44 -8.40 -15.00 3.97
CA ARG A 44 -7.34 -15.72 3.28
C ARG A 44 -7.56 -15.73 1.76
N HIS A 45 -8.75 -16.08 1.31
CA HIS A 45 -9.05 -16.19 -0.11
C HIS A 45 -9.00 -14.81 -0.81
N VAL A 46 -9.56 -13.77 -0.20
CA VAL A 46 -9.46 -12.39 -0.73
C VAL A 46 -8.01 -11.93 -0.76
N PHE A 47 -7.22 -12.23 0.27
CA PHE A 47 -5.80 -11.89 0.30
C PHE A 47 -5.03 -12.53 -0.86
N GLU A 48 -5.24 -13.81 -1.15
CA GLU A 48 -4.59 -14.51 -2.25
C GLU A 48 -4.94 -13.88 -3.61
N ILE A 49 -6.23 -13.66 -3.89
CA ILE A 49 -6.69 -12.97 -5.11
C ILE A 49 -6.03 -11.59 -5.26
N LEU A 50 -5.95 -10.82 -4.16
CA LEU A 50 -5.41 -9.47 -4.19
C LEU A 50 -3.87 -9.47 -4.33
N VAL A 51 -3.17 -10.48 -3.82
CA VAL A 51 -1.73 -10.64 -4.03
C VAL A 51 -1.46 -10.91 -5.51
N GLU A 52 -2.20 -11.83 -6.12
CA GLU A 52 -2.05 -12.17 -7.55
C GLU A 52 -2.36 -10.98 -8.46
N LYS A 53 -3.36 -10.17 -8.12
CA LYS A 53 -3.71 -8.95 -8.87
C LYS A 53 -2.76 -7.77 -8.58
N SER A 54 -1.91 -7.86 -7.57
CA SER A 54 -0.99 -6.79 -7.20
C SER A 54 0.17 -6.76 -8.18
N ARG A 55 0.42 -5.59 -8.79
CA ARG A 55 1.61 -5.37 -9.64
C ARG A 55 2.93 -5.77 -8.98
N PHE A 56 3.00 -5.66 -7.65
CA PHE A 56 4.19 -5.93 -6.87
C PHE A 56 4.09 -7.27 -6.12
N ASN A 57 3.08 -8.10 -6.41
CA ASN A 57 2.77 -9.35 -5.71
C ASN A 57 2.78 -9.17 -4.17
N ALA A 58 2.29 -8.01 -3.71
CA ALA A 58 2.38 -7.62 -2.32
C ALA A 58 1.16 -6.80 -1.87
N ILE A 59 0.69 -7.12 -0.66
CA ILE A 59 -0.31 -6.38 0.11
C ILE A 59 0.35 -5.90 1.40
N LEU A 60 -0.05 -4.71 1.87
CA LEU A 60 0.55 -4.04 3.03
C LEU A 60 -0.05 -4.50 4.37
N ASN A 61 -0.35 -5.80 4.49
CA ASN A 61 -0.82 -6.36 5.75
C ASN A 61 0.38 -6.60 6.68
N GLU A 62 0.19 -6.34 7.97
CA GLU A 62 1.22 -6.62 8.98
C GLU A 62 1.46 -8.12 9.15
N LYS A 63 0.38 -8.92 9.06
CA LYS A 63 0.40 -10.36 9.19
C LYS A 63 -0.32 -11.00 8.00
N ASN A 64 0.14 -12.18 7.61
CA ASN A 64 -0.59 -12.99 6.64
C ASN A 64 -1.84 -13.57 7.33
N PRO A 65 -2.98 -13.63 6.64
CA PRO A 65 -4.14 -14.34 7.14
C PRO A 65 -3.80 -15.82 7.41
N PRO A 66 -4.44 -16.44 8.41
CA PRO A 66 -4.20 -17.85 8.75
C PRO A 66 -4.53 -18.77 7.56
N PRO A 67 -3.91 -19.95 7.46
CA PRO A 67 -4.34 -20.97 6.52
C PRO A 67 -5.80 -21.33 6.78
N ALA A 68 -6.60 -21.42 5.72
CA ALA A 68 -8.03 -21.67 5.83
C ALA A 68 -8.53 -22.44 4.60
N GLN A 69 -9.69 -23.07 4.75
CA GLN A 69 -10.34 -23.81 3.68
C GLN A 69 -10.81 -22.84 2.57
N PRO A 70 -10.81 -23.25 1.29
CA PRO A 70 -11.43 -22.45 0.24
C PRO A 70 -12.90 -22.18 0.54
N CYS A 71 -13.35 -20.95 0.32
CA CYS A 71 -14.74 -20.54 0.46
C CYS A 71 -15.16 -19.67 -0.71
N GLU A 72 -16.47 -19.55 -0.94
CA GLU A 72 -17.01 -18.65 -1.95
C GLU A 72 -16.87 -17.19 -1.49
N VAL A 73 -16.31 -16.34 -2.34
CA VAL A 73 -16.18 -14.90 -2.04
C VAL A 73 -17.48 -14.20 -2.45
N PRO A 74 -18.16 -13.50 -1.52
CA PRO A 74 -19.39 -12.80 -1.85
C PRO A 74 -19.13 -11.62 -2.80
N PRO A 75 -20.19 -11.08 -3.43
CA PRO A 75 -20.07 -9.90 -4.28
C PRO A 75 -19.44 -8.72 -3.52
N VAL A 76 -18.50 -8.07 -4.18
CA VAL A 76 -17.85 -6.86 -3.65
C VAL A 76 -18.71 -5.64 -3.90
N ILE A 77 -18.76 -4.73 -2.93
CA ILE A 77 -19.29 -3.38 -3.13
C ILE A 77 -18.12 -2.43 -3.37
N ASP A 78 -18.06 -1.90 -4.59
CA ASP A 78 -17.12 -0.85 -5.00
C ASP A 78 -17.62 0.52 -4.55
N GLN A 79 -16.84 1.22 -3.72
CA GLN A 79 -17.09 2.63 -3.41
C GLN A 79 -16.53 3.52 -4.52
N PRO A 80 -17.05 4.74 -4.76
CA PRO A 80 -16.44 5.66 -5.70
C PRO A 80 -14.99 6.02 -5.28
N PRO A 81 -14.14 6.48 -6.22
CA PRO A 81 -12.80 6.95 -5.88
C PRO A 81 -12.83 8.03 -4.80
N ILE A 82 -11.91 7.96 -3.84
CA ILE A 82 -11.83 8.92 -2.72
C ILE A 82 -11.54 10.33 -3.23
N ILE A 83 -10.64 10.44 -4.21
CA ILE A 83 -10.31 11.69 -4.87
C ILE A 83 -11.00 11.68 -6.23
N THR A 84 -11.92 12.63 -6.44
CA THR A 84 -12.62 12.78 -7.71
C THR A 84 -11.66 13.24 -8.81
N GLY A 85 -12.01 12.95 -10.07
CA GLY A 85 -11.19 13.36 -11.21
C GLY A 85 -11.02 14.88 -11.32
N GLU A 86 -12.00 15.65 -10.87
CA GLU A 86 -11.93 17.12 -10.82
C GLU A 86 -10.87 17.62 -9.84
N VAL A 87 -10.91 17.13 -8.59
CA VAL A 87 -9.92 17.49 -7.56
C VAL A 87 -8.52 17.04 -7.99
N ALA A 88 -8.41 15.86 -8.61
CA ALA A 88 -7.14 15.36 -9.10
C ALA A 88 -6.53 16.33 -10.14
N ARG A 89 -7.30 16.84 -11.10
CA ARG A 89 -6.81 17.80 -12.12
C ARG A 89 -6.34 19.13 -11.51
N LEU A 90 -7.04 19.62 -10.49
CA LEU A 90 -6.75 20.93 -9.91
C LEU A 90 -5.54 20.93 -8.97
N ARG A 91 -5.27 19.80 -8.29
CA ARG A 91 -4.34 19.78 -7.14
C ARG A 91 -3.24 18.72 -7.21
N SER A 92 -3.12 17.97 -8.29
CA SER A 92 -2.14 16.87 -8.37
C SER A 92 -0.89 17.28 -9.14
N HIS A 93 0.13 17.77 -8.43
CA HIS A 93 1.47 17.77 -8.99
C HIS A 93 1.97 16.32 -9.10
N PRO A 94 2.50 15.87 -10.25
CA PRO A 94 2.90 14.46 -10.44
C PRO A 94 3.87 13.95 -9.37
N ASP A 95 4.76 14.81 -8.87
CA ASP A 95 5.80 14.44 -7.90
C ASP A 95 5.32 14.50 -6.45
N THR A 96 4.14 15.05 -6.16
CA THR A 96 3.57 15.05 -4.80
C THR A 96 3.44 13.63 -4.27
N ARG A 97 3.13 12.67 -5.14
CA ARG A 97 3.03 11.25 -4.79
C ARG A 97 4.38 10.66 -4.41
N ILE A 98 5.47 11.04 -5.10
CA ILE A 98 6.84 10.59 -4.78
C ILE A 98 7.25 11.14 -3.41
N ALA A 99 7.04 12.44 -3.18
CA ALA A 99 7.39 13.11 -1.92
C ALA A 99 6.64 12.49 -0.71
N ARG A 100 5.33 12.27 -0.85
CA ARG A 100 4.51 11.64 0.21
C ARG A 100 5.00 10.22 0.52
N ARG A 101 5.28 9.41 -0.49
CA ARG A 101 5.83 8.05 -0.30
C ARG A 101 7.17 8.05 0.41
N ALA A 102 8.08 8.94 0.01
CA ALA A 102 9.37 9.09 0.67
C ALA A 102 9.20 9.43 2.15
N MET A 103 8.28 10.34 2.48
CA MET A 103 7.95 10.68 3.87
C MET A 103 7.35 9.49 4.64
N VAL A 104 6.44 8.71 4.04
CA VAL A 104 5.85 7.51 4.67
C VAL A 104 6.93 6.45 4.93
N ILE A 105 7.82 6.20 3.98
CA ILE A 105 8.94 5.26 4.13
C ILE A 105 9.87 5.71 5.26
N SER A 106 10.23 6.99 5.31
CA SER A 106 11.05 7.56 6.38
C SER A 106 10.41 7.36 7.75
N ARG A 107 9.11 7.71 7.90
CA ARG A 107 8.36 7.49 9.15
C ARG A 107 8.27 6.00 9.53
N LEU A 108 8.04 5.11 8.56
CA LEU A 108 7.99 3.68 8.82
C LEU A 108 9.34 3.14 9.33
N ALA A 109 10.44 3.58 8.71
CA ALA A 109 11.78 3.21 9.14
C ALA A 109 12.09 3.72 10.56
N GLN A 110 11.73 4.97 10.85
CA GLN A 110 11.86 5.55 12.19
C GLN A 110 11.12 4.71 13.24
N VAL A 111 9.86 4.35 12.99
CA VAL A 111 9.09 3.58 13.98
C VAL A 111 9.64 2.16 14.16
N ILE A 112 10.16 1.53 13.10
CA ILE A 112 10.82 0.22 13.22
C ILE A 112 12.07 0.32 14.11
N ALA A 113 12.84 1.40 13.97
CA ALA A 113 14.03 1.65 14.79
C ALA A 113 13.68 1.93 16.25
N GLU A 114 12.75 2.86 16.51
CA GLU A 114 12.36 3.27 17.87
C GLU A 114 11.76 2.14 18.70
N ARG A 115 10.94 1.29 18.09
CA ARG A 115 10.23 0.22 18.78
C ARG A 115 10.98 -1.11 18.75
N GLU A 116 12.21 -1.13 18.24
CA GLU A 116 13.03 -2.33 18.03
C GLU A 116 12.24 -3.50 17.45
N LEU A 117 11.36 -3.22 16.47
CA LEU A 117 10.35 -4.18 16.04
C LEU A 117 11.04 -5.40 15.42
N ARG A 118 10.97 -6.52 16.16
CA ARG A 118 11.53 -7.81 15.75
C ARG A 118 10.63 -8.54 14.75
N THR A 119 9.38 -8.11 14.58
CA THR A 119 8.45 -8.76 13.66
C THR A 119 8.78 -8.41 12.20
N PRO A 120 8.81 -9.42 11.29
CA PRO A 120 9.22 -9.20 9.89
C PRO A 120 8.18 -8.46 9.05
N GLY A 121 6.92 -8.36 9.51
CA GLY A 121 5.80 -7.79 8.74
C GLY A 121 6.04 -6.33 8.31
N LEU A 122 6.44 -5.46 9.24
CA LEU A 122 6.70 -4.06 8.91
C LEU A 122 7.95 -3.87 8.06
N ARG A 123 8.96 -4.75 8.20
CA ARG A 123 10.14 -4.75 7.32
C ARG A 123 9.77 -5.15 5.90
N ARG A 124 8.87 -6.13 5.73
CA ARG A 124 8.30 -6.49 4.42
C ARG A 124 7.54 -5.30 3.80
N THR A 125 6.74 -4.60 4.61
CA THR A 125 6.05 -3.38 4.17
C THR A 125 7.05 -2.31 3.75
N LEU A 126 8.10 -2.06 4.53
CA LEU A 126 9.15 -1.10 4.20
C LEU A 126 9.82 -1.43 2.85
N ALA A 127 10.22 -2.68 2.65
CA ALA A 127 10.82 -3.14 1.40
C ALA A 127 9.86 -2.96 0.20
N THR A 128 8.59 -3.34 0.38
CA THR A 128 7.55 -3.18 -0.67
C THR A 128 7.34 -1.71 -1.02
N GLN A 129 7.30 -0.82 -0.03
CA GLN A 129 7.11 0.61 -0.26
C GLN A 129 8.33 1.24 -0.96
N ALA A 130 9.55 0.82 -0.61
CA ALA A 130 10.77 1.28 -1.27
C ALA A 130 10.78 0.93 -2.77
N VAL A 131 10.46 -0.32 -3.12
CA VAL A 131 10.33 -0.75 -4.53
C VAL A 131 9.28 0.07 -5.27
N ARG A 132 8.15 0.36 -4.63
CA ARG A 132 7.08 1.21 -5.21
C ARG A 132 7.55 2.64 -5.45
N LEU A 133 8.30 3.23 -4.51
CA LEU A 133 8.86 4.57 -4.67
C LEU A 133 9.87 4.61 -5.81
N GLN A 134 10.80 3.65 -5.86
CA GLN A 134 11.76 3.53 -6.95
C GLN A 134 11.04 3.44 -8.29
N TRP A 135 10.02 2.59 -8.40
CA TRP A 135 9.23 2.44 -9.61
C TRP A 135 8.60 3.77 -10.05
N LEU A 136 7.98 4.52 -9.12
CA LEU A 136 7.37 5.81 -9.43
C LEU A 136 8.38 6.86 -9.89
N ALA A 137 9.53 6.95 -9.20
CA ALA A 137 10.59 7.87 -9.56
C ALA A 137 11.15 7.55 -10.95
N ALA A 138 11.39 6.26 -11.24
CA ALA A 138 11.90 5.82 -12.54
C ALA A 138 10.91 6.10 -13.67
N GLU A 139 9.62 5.81 -13.49
CA GLU A 139 8.61 6.12 -14.51
C GLU A 139 8.48 7.62 -14.76
N ARG A 140 8.55 8.42 -13.69
CA ARG A 140 8.50 9.87 -13.80
C ARG A 140 9.70 10.43 -14.57
N PHE A 141 10.89 9.96 -14.24
CA PHE A 141 12.13 10.34 -14.92
C PHE A 141 12.08 9.99 -16.41
N LYS A 142 11.66 8.76 -16.76
CA LYS A 142 11.48 8.34 -18.15
C LYS A 142 10.45 9.20 -18.89
N ALA A 143 9.32 9.50 -18.26
CA ALA A 143 8.27 10.32 -18.86
C ALA A 143 8.74 11.75 -19.18
N LEU A 144 9.73 12.26 -18.43
CA LEU A 144 10.35 13.57 -18.66
C LEU A 144 11.51 13.54 -19.65
N GLY A 145 11.79 12.41 -20.31
CA GLY A 145 12.86 12.29 -21.31
C GLY A 145 14.05 11.45 -20.86
N GLY A 146 14.12 11.11 -19.57
CA GLY A 146 15.14 10.26 -18.98
C GLY A 146 16.56 10.81 -19.15
N GLU A 147 17.53 9.90 -19.23
CA GLU A 147 18.96 10.22 -19.35
C GLU A 147 19.30 11.16 -20.51
N ARG A 148 18.50 11.16 -21.57
CA ARG A 148 18.75 12.02 -22.74
C ARG A 148 18.70 13.51 -22.44
N LEU A 149 17.93 13.90 -21.43
CA LEU A 149 17.81 15.31 -21.03
C LEU A 149 18.66 15.66 -19.81
N VAL A 150 19.47 14.71 -19.30
CA VAL A 150 20.40 15.01 -18.22
C VAL A 150 21.60 15.76 -18.82
N GLU A 151 21.75 17.01 -18.42
CA GLU A 151 22.87 17.85 -18.87
C GLU A 151 24.20 17.24 -18.43
N THR A 152 25.13 17.10 -19.36
CA THR A 152 26.51 16.72 -19.03
C THR A 152 27.28 17.98 -18.68
N ARG A 153 27.81 18.07 -17.46
CA ARG A 153 28.64 19.21 -17.05
C ARG A 153 29.85 19.33 -17.98
N ALA A 154 30.07 20.50 -18.58
CA ALA A 154 31.25 20.77 -19.38
C ALA A 154 32.51 20.75 -18.50
N LYS A 155 33.61 20.18 -19.00
CA LYS A 155 34.87 19.96 -18.26
C LYS A 155 35.59 21.24 -17.75
N ASN A 156 35.13 22.45 -18.10
CA ASN A 156 35.90 23.68 -17.92
C ASN A 156 35.41 24.65 -16.83
N GLU A 157 34.44 24.28 -15.98
CA GLU A 157 33.95 25.17 -14.91
C GLU A 157 34.76 25.10 -13.60
N GLY A 158 36.04 24.72 -13.65
CA GLY A 158 36.85 24.39 -12.47
C GLY A 158 38.15 25.17 -12.26
N ASP A 159 38.68 25.88 -13.26
CA ASP A 159 40.07 26.39 -13.21
C ASP A 159 40.23 27.92 -13.12
N ASP A 160 39.16 28.70 -12.90
CA ASP A 160 39.25 30.17 -12.71
C ASP A 160 38.91 30.58 -11.27
N ALA A 161 39.60 29.98 -10.30
CA ALA A 161 39.65 30.48 -8.92
C ALA A 161 41.08 30.41 -8.36
N SER A 162 42.04 30.98 -9.10
CA SER A 162 43.34 31.35 -8.55
C SER A 162 43.80 32.69 -9.12
N ALA A 163 43.50 33.78 -8.40
CA ALA A 163 44.26 35.03 -8.37
C ALA A 163 43.88 35.83 -7.11
#